data_AF-A0A7S1XBX4-F1
#
_entry.id   AF-A0A7S1XBX4-F1
#
_cell.length_a   1.000
_cell.length_b   1.000
_cell.length_c   1.000
_cell.angle_alpha   90.00
_cell.angle_beta   90.00
_cell.angle_gamma   90.00
#
_symmetry.space_group_name_H-M   'P 1'
#
loop_
_entity.id
_entity.type
_entity.pdbx_description
1 polymer ?
#
loop_
_entity_poly.entity_id
_entity_poly.type
_entity_poly.pdbx_seq_one_letter_code
_entity_poly.pdbx_strand_id
1 'polypeptide(L)'
;ELTGMVNRCHRKAESWSDESGFIGGPRVTTEEILHVIHQESIEMIFVLEKVQGVSSTILGCVQVYWKSSSFDDDGQPEGRIEMLTVAPEIQSRGLGGFLLVWAEWICYTIGKTTKVTLEVLDSRQDIIPWYVRVGYIVTGHSMDAAKAWEPYPHAVVLKPSRYLLLMKPMDRMQPIKEHIVVLEKRNAIKLQAPDLQID
;
A
#
# COMPACT_ATOMS: atom_id res chain seq x y z
N GLU A 1 9.94 13.72 3.88
CA GLU A 1 10.49 12.88 2.79
C GLU A 1 9.46 11.91 2.22
N LEU A 2 8.71 11.16 3.05
CA LEU A 2 7.69 10.20 2.61
C LEU A 2 6.64 10.79 1.66
N THR A 3 6.01 11.92 2.01
CA THR A 3 5.07 12.65 1.13
C THR A 3 5.66 12.94 -0.24
N GLY A 4 6.92 13.39 -0.28
CA GLY A 4 7.64 13.66 -1.52
C GLY A 4 7.88 12.39 -2.35
N MET A 5 8.24 11.28 -1.70
CA MET A 5 8.41 9.99 -2.37
C MET A 5 7.09 9.50 -2.97
N VAL A 6 6.00 9.48 -2.19
CA VAL A 6 4.68 9.00 -2.63
C VAL A 6 4.16 9.81 -3.82
N ASN A 7 4.22 11.13 -3.73
CA ASN A 7 3.78 12.03 -4.80
C ASN A 7 4.61 11.86 -6.07
N ARG A 8 5.94 11.68 -5.96
CA ARG A 8 6.78 11.42 -7.15
C ARG A 8 6.43 10.08 -7.81
N CYS A 9 6.18 9.02 -7.04
CA CYS A 9 5.88 7.70 -7.59
C CYS A 9 4.53 7.65 -8.34
N HIS A 10 3.52 8.36 -7.84
CA HIS A 10 2.17 8.35 -8.43
C HIS A 10 1.96 9.38 -9.56
N ARG A 11 2.99 10.17 -9.89
CA ARG A 11 2.92 11.25 -10.89
C ARG A 11 3.97 11.15 -11.99
N LYS A 12 4.78 10.09 -12.01
CA LYS A 12 5.83 9.89 -12.99
C LYS A 12 5.45 8.73 -13.91
N ALA A 13 5.27 9.02 -15.21
CA ALA A 13 4.81 8.08 -16.24
C ALA A 13 5.63 6.77 -16.39
N GLU A 14 6.83 6.71 -15.80
CA GLU A 14 7.71 5.53 -15.82
C GLU A 14 7.49 4.59 -14.61
N SER A 15 6.67 4.99 -13.65
CA SER A 15 6.37 4.22 -12.45
C SER A 15 5.16 3.33 -12.67
N TRP A 16 5.22 2.05 -12.27
CA TRP A 16 4.01 1.22 -12.31
C TRP A 16 2.93 1.77 -11.38
N SER A 17 3.22 2.66 -10.43
CA SER A 17 2.22 3.32 -9.58
C SER A 17 1.68 4.63 -10.16
N ASP A 18 2.04 5.02 -11.40
CA ASP A 18 1.55 6.25 -12.01
C ASP A 18 0.03 6.25 -12.19
N GLU A 19 -0.59 7.34 -11.79
CA GLU A 19 -2.02 7.59 -12.00
C GLU A 19 -2.27 9.02 -12.51
N SER A 20 -1.22 9.76 -12.89
CA SER A 20 -1.32 11.17 -13.33
C SER A 20 -2.28 11.39 -14.51
N GLY A 21 -2.51 10.36 -15.33
CA GLY A 21 -3.50 10.37 -16.41
C GLY A 21 -4.97 10.21 -15.96
N PHE A 22 -5.21 9.98 -14.67
CA PHE A 22 -6.52 9.68 -14.07
C PHE A 22 -6.83 10.56 -12.86
N ILE A 23 -5.83 10.83 -12.02
CA ILE A 23 -5.95 11.64 -10.80
C ILE A 23 -4.92 12.79 -10.87
N GLY A 24 -5.43 14.02 -10.87
CA GLY A 24 -4.65 15.26 -10.81
C GLY A 24 -4.39 15.73 -9.37
N GLY A 25 -3.52 16.73 -9.22
CA GLY A 25 -3.07 17.21 -7.90
C GLY A 25 -2.09 16.26 -7.22
N PRO A 26 -1.57 16.54 -6.01
CA PRO A 26 -0.78 15.57 -5.26
C PRO A 26 -1.59 14.31 -4.93
N ARG A 27 -0.92 13.17 -4.70
CA ARG A 27 -1.55 11.91 -4.25
C ARG A 27 -1.90 11.96 -2.76
N VAL A 28 -1.05 12.67 -2.01
CA VAL A 28 -1.14 12.81 -0.57
C VAL A 28 -0.48 14.13 -0.14
N THR A 29 -1.00 14.74 0.92
CA THR A 29 -0.40 15.92 1.57
C THR A 29 0.52 15.53 2.72
N THR A 30 1.28 16.50 3.25
CA THR A 30 2.11 16.24 4.43
C THR A 30 1.22 16.03 5.66
N GLU A 31 0.15 16.80 5.74
CA GLU A 31 -0.85 16.79 6.79
C GLU A 31 -1.57 15.44 6.85
N GLU A 32 -1.94 14.87 5.71
CA GLU A 32 -2.52 13.51 5.63
C GLU A 32 -1.55 12.44 6.10
N ILE A 33 -0.28 12.46 5.66
CA ILE A 33 0.73 11.51 6.13
C ILE A 33 0.93 11.64 7.64
N LEU A 34 1.03 12.85 8.17
CA LEU A 34 1.15 13.08 9.61
C LEU A 34 -0.09 12.59 10.36
N HIS A 35 -1.28 12.87 9.83
CA HIS A 35 -2.52 12.39 10.40
C HIS A 35 -2.54 10.87 10.50
N VAL A 36 -2.22 10.18 9.40
CA VAL A 36 -2.15 8.72 9.33
C VAL A 36 -1.12 8.17 10.33
N ILE A 37 0.08 8.74 10.38
CA ILE A 37 1.13 8.33 11.34
C ILE A 37 0.71 8.57 12.79
N HIS A 38 -0.19 9.52 13.08
CA HIS A 38 -0.62 9.83 14.44
C HIS A 38 -1.95 9.18 14.84
N GLN A 39 -2.66 8.51 13.93
CA GLN A 39 -3.89 7.80 14.27
C GLN A 39 -3.59 6.50 15.02
N GLU A 40 -4.21 6.33 16.19
CA GLU A 40 -4.13 5.08 16.96
C GLU A 40 -4.87 3.90 16.27
N SER A 41 -5.81 4.21 15.38
CA SER A 41 -6.60 3.22 14.62
C SER A 41 -5.94 2.79 13.30
N ILE A 42 -4.88 3.48 12.86
CA ILE A 42 -4.09 3.06 11.71
C ILE A 42 -2.87 2.37 12.27
N GLU A 43 -2.92 1.05 12.19
CA GLU A 43 -2.02 0.27 13.03
C GLU A 43 -0.57 0.36 12.52
N MET A 44 -0.30 0.33 11.20
CA MET A 44 1.10 0.34 10.71
C MET A 44 1.32 0.97 9.32
N ILE A 45 2.29 1.88 9.23
CA ILE A 45 2.98 2.25 7.97
C ILE A 45 4.38 1.65 7.97
N PHE A 46 4.73 0.90 6.93
CA PHE A 46 6.09 0.40 6.73
C PHE A 46 6.88 1.36 5.88
N VAL A 47 8.12 1.61 6.27
CA VAL A 47 9.06 2.42 5.49
C VAL A 47 10.36 1.64 5.36
N LEU A 48 10.78 1.37 4.12
CA LEU A 48 12.12 0.84 3.88
C LEU A 48 13.08 1.98 3.59
N GLU A 49 14.24 1.95 4.24
CA GLU A 49 15.32 2.91 4.00
C GLU A 49 16.63 2.22 3.68
N LYS A 50 17.39 2.80 2.76
CA LYS A 50 18.79 2.43 2.56
C LYS A 50 19.65 3.12 3.63
N VAL A 51 20.48 2.35 4.33
CA VAL A 51 21.42 2.88 5.33
C VAL A 51 22.85 2.49 4.95
N GLN A 52 23.55 3.35 4.21
CA GLN A 52 25.02 3.36 4.15
C GLN A 52 25.56 4.78 3.94
N GLY A 53 26.50 5.23 4.79
CA GLY A 53 27.38 6.36 4.51
C GLY A 53 26.84 7.78 4.80
N VAL A 54 25.72 8.21 4.20
CA VAL A 54 25.05 9.52 4.46
C VAL A 54 23.58 9.48 3.99
N SER A 55 22.71 10.25 4.66
CA SER A 55 21.26 10.49 4.44
C SER A 55 20.42 9.27 4.08
N SER A 56 19.68 8.74 5.07
CA SER A 56 18.59 7.79 4.88
C SER A 56 17.67 8.22 3.74
N THR A 57 17.44 7.34 2.76
CA THR A 57 16.48 7.58 1.68
C THR A 57 15.38 6.52 1.74
N ILE A 58 14.12 6.97 1.72
CA ILE A 58 12.95 6.10 1.68
C ILE A 58 12.82 5.44 0.31
N LEU A 59 12.79 4.11 0.31
CA LEU A 59 12.75 3.24 -0.85
C LEU A 59 11.33 2.75 -1.19
N GLY A 60 10.45 2.67 -0.20
CA GLY A 60 9.07 2.24 -0.40
C GLY A 60 8.28 2.30 0.89
N CYS A 61 6.96 2.27 0.75
CA CYS A 61 6.04 2.21 1.86
C CYS A 61 4.80 1.38 1.56
N VAL A 62 4.12 0.96 2.61
CA VAL A 62 2.75 0.43 2.55
C VAL A 62 2.04 0.77 3.85
N GLN A 63 0.77 1.14 3.76
CA GLN A 63 -0.10 1.40 4.89
C GLN A 63 -1.03 0.22 5.09
N VAL A 64 -1.21 -0.19 6.35
CA VAL A 64 -2.19 -1.20 6.72
C VAL A 64 -3.04 -0.75 7.90
N TYR A 65 -4.29 -1.20 7.88
CA TYR A 65 -5.20 -1.15 9.01
C TYR A 65 -6.17 -2.33 8.90
N TRP A 66 -7.00 -2.54 9.92
CA TRP A 66 -8.02 -3.58 9.89
C TRP A 66 -9.31 -3.09 10.54
N LYS A 67 -10.41 -3.72 10.14
CA LYS A 67 -11.75 -3.47 10.66
C LYS A 67 -12.36 -4.78 11.14
N SER A 68 -13.17 -4.69 12.19
CA SER A 68 -13.95 -5.83 12.68
C SER A 68 -15.14 -6.16 11.75
N SER A 69 -15.58 -5.21 10.93
CA SER A 69 -16.62 -5.38 9.91
C SER A 69 -16.02 -5.27 8.50
N SER A 70 -16.34 -6.25 7.66
CA SER A 70 -15.92 -6.37 6.26
C SER A 70 -16.80 -5.58 5.29
N PHE A 71 -16.37 -5.46 4.04
CA PHE A 71 -17.20 -4.84 2.98
C PHE A 71 -18.36 -5.69 2.47
N ASP A 72 -18.36 -7.00 2.71
CA ASP A 72 -19.41 -7.93 2.29
C ASP A 72 -20.38 -8.27 3.43
N ASP A 73 -20.34 -7.50 4.53
CA ASP A 73 -21.18 -7.66 5.73
C ASP A 73 -21.14 -9.08 6.33
N ASP A 74 -20.13 -9.90 6.00
CA ASP A 74 -19.96 -11.27 6.55
C ASP A 74 -19.51 -11.27 8.03
N GLY A 75 -19.25 -10.08 8.58
CA GLY A 75 -18.84 -9.87 9.96
C GLY A 75 -17.45 -10.40 10.29
N GLN A 76 -16.66 -10.80 9.28
CA GLN A 76 -15.32 -11.30 9.48
C GLN A 76 -14.29 -10.17 9.55
N PRO A 77 -13.26 -10.28 10.42
CA PRO A 77 -12.20 -9.29 10.49
C PRO A 77 -11.44 -9.19 9.17
N GLU A 78 -11.24 -7.96 8.71
CA GLU A 78 -10.71 -7.66 7.39
C GLU A 78 -9.52 -6.71 7.49
N GLY A 79 -8.43 -7.08 6.81
CA GLY A 79 -7.25 -6.24 6.63
C GLY A 79 -7.36 -5.39 5.38
N ARG A 80 -6.82 -4.19 5.43
CA ARG A 80 -6.83 -3.20 4.36
C ARG A 80 -5.41 -2.78 4.05
N ILE A 81 -5.02 -2.90 2.80
CA ILE A 81 -3.72 -2.46 2.28
C ILE A 81 -3.94 -1.25 1.40
N GLU A 82 -3.24 -0.17 1.74
CA GLU A 82 -3.29 1.09 1.02
C GLU A 82 -1.87 1.64 0.78
N MET A 83 -1.76 2.57 -0.16
CA MET A 83 -0.53 3.33 -0.42
C MET A 83 0.73 2.48 -0.63
N LEU A 84 0.58 1.28 -1.22
CA LEU A 84 1.71 0.44 -1.61
C LEU A 84 2.53 1.17 -2.69
N THR A 85 3.70 1.66 -2.29
CA THR A 85 4.52 2.55 -3.11
C THR A 85 5.98 2.10 -3.07
N VAL A 86 6.63 2.07 -4.23
CA VAL A 86 8.06 1.78 -4.35
C VAL A 86 8.71 2.87 -5.19
N ALA A 87 9.86 3.37 -4.74
CA ALA A 87 10.63 4.38 -5.45
C ALA A 87 10.96 3.90 -6.88
N PRO A 88 10.75 4.72 -7.94
CA PRO A 88 10.83 4.27 -9.32
C PRO A 88 12.18 3.63 -9.69
N GLU A 89 13.26 4.12 -9.09
CA GLU A 89 14.64 3.67 -9.36
C GLU A 89 14.89 2.22 -8.96
N ILE A 90 14.03 1.65 -8.09
CA ILE A 90 14.15 0.29 -7.60
C ILE A 90 12.90 -0.56 -7.83
N GLN A 91 11.98 -0.11 -8.68
CA GLN A 91 10.83 -0.92 -9.06
C GLN A 91 11.26 -2.19 -9.81
N SER A 92 10.39 -3.19 -9.83
CA SER A 92 10.64 -4.51 -10.45
C SER A 92 11.82 -5.30 -9.86
N ARG A 93 12.32 -4.91 -8.69
CA ARG A 93 13.40 -5.59 -7.94
C ARG A 93 12.90 -6.36 -6.70
N GLY A 94 11.63 -6.78 -6.72
CA GLY A 94 11.01 -7.56 -5.64
C GLY A 94 10.48 -6.77 -4.44
N LEU A 95 10.86 -5.49 -4.26
CA LEU A 95 10.47 -4.72 -3.07
C LEU A 95 8.94 -4.56 -2.90
N GLY A 96 8.20 -4.35 -3.98
CA GLY A 96 6.73 -4.23 -3.88
C GLY A 96 6.06 -5.50 -3.40
N GLY A 97 6.52 -6.67 -3.86
CA GLY A 97 6.05 -7.97 -3.39
C GLY A 97 6.44 -8.24 -1.93
N PHE A 98 7.66 -7.83 -1.55
CA PHE A 98 8.10 -7.91 -0.16
C PHE A 98 7.20 -7.08 0.77
N LEU A 99 6.94 -5.81 0.44
CA LEU A 99 6.04 -4.93 1.21
C LEU A 99 4.63 -5.52 1.31
N LEU A 100 4.10 -6.06 0.20
CA LEU A 100 2.79 -6.69 0.16
C LEU A 100 2.70 -7.90 1.10
N VAL A 101 3.67 -8.83 1.04
CA VAL A 101 3.69 -10.02 1.91
C VAL A 101 3.78 -9.63 3.38
N TRP A 102 4.56 -8.61 3.71
CA TRP A 102 4.64 -8.09 5.09
C TRP A 102 3.33 -7.50 5.56
N ALA A 103 2.69 -6.69 4.72
CA ALA A 103 1.38 -6.12 5.00
C ALA A 103 0.34 -7.23 5.25
N GLU A 104 0.29 -8.25 4.39
CA GLU A 104 -0.58 -9.42 4.55
C GLU A 104 -0.31 -10.16 5.86
N TRP A 105 0.98 -10.44 6.16
CA TRP A 105 1.38 -11.14 7.39
C TRP A 105 0.93 -10.41 8.64
N ILE A 106 0.98 -9.09 8.63
CA ILE A 106 0.63 -8.26 9.78
C ILE A 106 -0.88 -8.18 9.97
N CYS A 107 -1.64 -7.97 8.90
CA CYS A 107 -3.10 -8.07 8.94
C CYS A 107 -3.53 -9.44 9.51
N TYR A 108 -2.87 -10.53 9.13
CA TYR A 108 -3.20 -11.86 9.63
C TYR A 108 -2.78 -12.07 11.09
N THR A 109 -1.53 -11.77 11.43
CA THR A 109 -0.96 -12.13 12.75
C THR A 109 -1.36 -11.18 13.86
N ILE A 110 -1.38 -9.87 13.59
CA ILE A 110 -1.68 -8.83 14.59
C ILE A 110 -3.17 -8.50 14.49
N GLY A 111 -3.66 -8.17 13.29
CA GLY A 111 -5.07 -7.82 13.06
C GLY A 111 -6.05 -8.98 13.14
N LYS A 112 -5.58 -10.23 13.22
CA LYS A 112 -6.40 -11.46 13.24
C LYS A 112 -7.40 -11.53 12.08
N THR A 113 -7.03 -10.96 10.95
CA THR A 113 -7.90 -10.86 9.78
C THR A 113 -8.00 -12.19 9.04
N THR A 114 -9.18 -12.48 8.51
CA THR A 114 -9.44 -13.70 7.73
C THR A 114 -9.24 -13.47 6.23
N LYS A 115 -9.22 -12.20 5.83
CA LYS A 115 -9.02 -11.73 4.46
C LYS A 115 -8.34 -10.37 4.45
N VAL A 116 -7.63 -10.10 3.37
CA VAL A 116 -7.01 -8.80 3.10
C VAL A 116 -7.59 -8.24 1.81
N THR A 117 -7.78 -6.94 1.79
CA THR A 117 -8.39 -6.21 0.67
C THR A 117 -7.56 -5.00 0.29
N LEU A 118 -7.65 -4.62 -0.97
CA LEU A 118 -7.08 -3.39 -1.50
C LEU A 118 -7.95 -2.88 -2.64
N GLU A 119 -7.79 -1.61 -2.94
CA GLU A 119 -8.51 -0.93 -4.01
C GLU A 119 -7.53 -0.48 -5.10
N VAL A 120 -7.90 -0.71 -6.35
CA VAL A 120 -7.09 -0.36 -7.52
C VAL A 120 -7.96 0.30 -8.58
N LEU A 121 -7.47 1.37 -9.21
CA LEU A 121 -8.19 2.01 -10.32
C LEU A 121 -8.43 1.00 -11.45
N ASP A 122 -9.65 0.95 -11.99
CA ASP A 122 -10.07 0.09 -13.09
C ASP A 122 -9.26 0.31 -14.37
N SER A 123 -8.71 1.51 -14.54
CA SER A 123 -7.81 1.86 -15.63
C SER A 123 -6.40 1.27 -15.51
N ARG A 124 -6.02 0.73 -14.35
CA ARG A 124 -4.68 0.16 -14.06
C ARG A 124 -4.61 -1.32 -14.46
N GLN A 125 -4.81 -1.56 -15.75
CA GLN A 125 -4.81 -2.91 -16.33
C GLN A 125 -3.43 -3.60 -16.29
N ASP A 126 -2.37 -2.85 -16.01
CA ASP A 126 -1.01 -3.32 -15.86
C ASP A 126 -0.75 -4.00 -14.50
N ILE A 127 -1.34 -3.47 -13.43
CA ILE A 127 -1.11 -3.95 -12.06
C ILE A 127 -2.15 -4.97 -11.59
N ILE A 128 -3.39 -4.89 -12.07
CA ILE A 128 -4.45 -5.85 -11.69
C ILE A 128 -3.99 -7.30 -11.93
N PRO A 129 -3.38 -7.66 -13.09
CA PRO A 129 -2.85 -9.01 -13.30
C PRO A 129 -1.75 -9.41 -12.32
N TRP A 130 -0.94 -8.46 -11.82
CA TRP A 130 0.06 -8.75 -10.79
C TRP A 130 -0.59 -9.15 -9.48
N TYR A 131 -1.58 -8.39 -9.01
CA TYR A 131 -2.35 -8.76 -7.82
C TYR A 131 -3.02 -10.12 -7.95
N VAL A 132 -3.60 -10.43 -9.11
CA VAL A 132 -4.20 -11.74 -9.38
C VAL A 132 -3.18 -12.87 -9.28
N ARG A 133 -1.97 -12.69 -9.84
CA ARG A 133 -0.89 -13.70 -9.75
C ARG A 133 -0.42 -13.95 -8.32
N VAL A 134 -0.45 -12.93 -7.46
CA VAL A 134 -0.05 -13.07 -6.04
C VAL A 134 -1.23 -13.46 -5.13
N GLY A 135 -2.38 -13.82 -5.71
CA GLY A 135 -3.48 -14.50 -5.03
C GLY A 135 -4.72 -13.65 -4.75
N TYR A 136 -4.79 -12.41 -5.25
CA TYR A 136 -6.00 -11.59 -5.12
C TYR A 136 -7.07 -11.98 -6.14
N ILE A 137 -8.32 -11.80 -5.73
CA ILE A 137 -9.54 -12.03 -6.50
C ILE A 137 -10.22 -10.67 -6.70
N VAL A 138 -10.57 -10.35 -7.94
CA VAL A 138 -11.43 -9.18 -8.22
C VAL A 138 -12.84 -9.52 -7.77
N THR A 139 -13.37 -8.78 -6.81
CA THR A 139 -14.62 -9.16 -6.12
C THR A 139 -15.90 -8.80 -6.89
N GLY A 140 -15.79 -7.94 -7.91
CA GLY A 140 -16.94 -7.33 -8.59
C GLY A 140 -17.51 -6.09 -7.89
N HIS A 141 -17.10 -5.83 -6.63
CA HIS A 141 -17.41 -4.58 -5.94
C HIS A 141 -16.48 -3.46 -6.44
N SER A 142 -17.03 -2.25 -6.54
CA SER A 142 -16.28 -1.07 -6.93
C SER A 142 -16.84 0.21 -6.32
N MET A 143 -15.98 1.19 -6.09
CA MET A 143 -16.34 2.54 -5.66
C MET A 143 -16.07 3.54 -6.80
N ASP A 144 -16.96 4.51 -6.98
CA ASP A 144 -16.73 5.62 -7.89
C ASP A 144 -15.52 6.43 -7.41
N ALA A 145 -14.53 6.66 -8.29
CA ALA A 145 -13.31 7.37 -7.90
C ALA A 145 -13.61 8.80 -7.44
N ALA A 146 -14.58 9.51 -8.03
CA ALA A 146 -14.93 10.87 -7.60
C ALA A 146 -15.48 10.89 -6.17
N LYS A 147 -16.24 9.86 -5.78
CA LYS A 147 -16.70 9.69 -4.39
C LYS A 147 -15.56 9.33 -3.44
N ALA A 148 -14.66 8.44 -3.86
CA ALA A 148 -13.49 8.06 -3.08
C ALA A 148 -12.58 9.26 -2.75
N TRP A 149 -12.48 10.19 -3.70
CA TRP A 149 -11.63 11.38 -3.59
C TRP A 149 -12.35 12.62 -3.04
N GLU A 150 -13.66 12.57 -2.78
CA GLU A 150 -14.45 13.70 -2.25
C GLU A 150 -13.88 14.31 -0.95
N PRO A 151 -13.37 13.51 0.03
CA PRO A 151 -12.76 14.06 1.25
C PRO A 151 -11.42 14.78 1.04
N TYR A 152 -10.82 14.69 -0.16
CA TYR A 152 -9.46 15.11 -0.47
C TYR A 152 -9.44 16.23 -1.52
N PRO A 153 -9.69 17.49 -1.14
CA PRO A 153 -9.87 18.60 -2.09
C PRO A 153 -8.61 18.95 -2.90
N HIS A 154 -7.45 18.41 -2.53
CA HIS A 154 -6.20 18.59 -3.24
C HIS A 154 -6.09 17.71 -4.49
N ALA A 155 -6.91 16.66 -4.61
CA ALA A 155 -6.90 15.71 -5.72
C ALA A 155 -8.11 15.91 -6.64
N VAL A 156 -7.93 15.65 -7.94
CA VAL A 156 -8.98 15.84 -8.94
C VAL A 156 -9.09 14.59 -9.81
N VAL A 157 -10.27 13.98 -9.88
CA VAL A 157 -10.51 12.87 -10.81
C VAL A 157 -10.65 13.44 -12.23
N LEU A 158 -9.66 13.16 -13.08
CA LEU A 158 -9.53 13.70 -14.44
C LEU A 158 -10.40 12.93 -15.45
N LYS A 159 -10.74 11.68 -15.15
CA LYS A 159 -11.53 10.81 -16.02
C LYS A 159 -12.48 9.95 -15.19
N PRO A 160 -13.72 9.70 -15.67
CA PRO A 160 -14.60 8.72 -15.04
C PRO A 160 -13.86 7.39 -14.86
N SER A 161 -13.76 6.95 -13.61
CA SER A 161 -13.00 5.76 -13.21
C SER A 161 -13.57 5.20 -11.91
N ARG A 162 -13.24 3.95 -11.63
CA ARG A 162 -13.71 3.23 -10.45
C ARG A 162 -12.53 2.57 -9.74
N TYR A 163 -12.54 2.59 -8.42
CA TYR A 163 -11.70 1.70 -7.64
C TYR A 163 -12.35 0.32 -7.58
N LEU A 164 -11.67 -0.69 -8.11
CA LEU A 164 -12.05 -2.08 -8.00
C LEU A 164 -11.56 -2.63 -6.66
N LEU A 165 -12.45 -3.31 -5.93
CA LEU A 165 -12.07 -4.02 -4.72
C LEU A 165 -11.49 -5.39 -5.08
N LEU A 166 -10.24 -5.60 -4.69
CA LEU A 166 -9.56 -6.88 -4.74
C LEU A 166 -9.46 -7.46 -3.33
N MET A 167 -9.63 -8.77 -3.22
CA MET A 167 -9.61 -9.50 -1.95
C MET A 167 -8.74 -10.74 -2.06
N LYS A 168 -7.97 -11.04 -1.01
CA LYS A 168 -7.21 -12.27 -0.86
C LYS A 168 -7.59 -12.93 0.48
N PRO A 169 -8.04 -14.20 0.48
CA PRO A 169 -8.29 -14.92 1.73
C PRO A 169 -6.95 -15.25 2.41
N MET A 170 -6.91 -15.17 3.74
CA MET A 170 -5.70 -15.41 4.55
C MET A 170 -5.57 -16.87 5.04
N ASP A 171 -6.51 -17.74 4.67
CA ASP A 171 -6.49 -19.18 4.97
C ASP A 171 -5.24 -19.90 4.44
N ARG A 172 -4.62 -19.34 3.40
CA ARG A 172 -3.40 -19.86 2.75
C ARG A 172 -2.12 -19.11 3.14
N MET A 173 -2.18 -18.22 4.13
CA MET A 173 -1.02 -17.40 4.52
C MET A 173 0.13 -18.28 5.00
N GLN A 174 1.33 -18.03 4.46
CA GLN A 174 2.55 -18.70 4.88
C GLN A 174 3.34 -17.80 5.86
N PRO A 175 3.92 -18.35 6.94
CA PRO A 175 4.78 -17.57 7.83
C PRO A 175 6.01 -17.01 7.09
N ILE A 176 6.37 -15.76 7.37
CA ILE A 176 7.63 -15.17 6.90
C ILE A 176 8.78 -15.81 7.70
N LYS A 177 9.80 -16.36 7.00
CA LYS A 177 10.90 -17.14 7.62
C LYS A 177 12.16 -16.33 7.96
N GLU A 178 12.26 -15.06 7.57
CA GLU A 178 13.51 -14.29 7.63
C GLU A 178 13.56 -13.22 8.73
N HIS A 179 14.74 -13.05 9.31
CA HIS A 179 15.06 -12.06 10.35
C HIS A 179 15.22 -10.68 9.73
N ILE A 180 14.25 -9.80 9.95
CA ILE A 180 14.30 -8.41 9.50
C ILE A 180 14.25 -7.51 10.72
N VAL A 181 15.18 -6.55 10.77
CA VAL A 181 15.29 -5.61 11.87
C VAL A 181 14.19 -4.57 11.73
N VAL A 182 13.21 -4.68 12.62
CA VAL A 182 12.11 -3.73 12.84
C VAL A 182 12.62 -2.64 13.76
N LEU A 183 12.67 -1.39 13.27
CA LEU A 183 12.87 -0.21 14.11
C LEU A 183 11.49 0.39 14.40
N GLU A 184 11.00 0.19 15.62
CA GLU A 184 9.69 0.69 16.06
C GLU A 184 9.71 2.20 16.34
N LYS A 185 8.69 2.90 15.84
CA LYS A 185 8.29 4.20 16.39
C LYS A 185 6.77 4.30 16.43
N ARG A 186 6.19 3.86 17.55
CA ARG A 186 4.78 3.84 18.02
C ARG A 186 3.64 3.53 17.01
N ASN A 187 3.65 4.05 15.77
CA ASN A 187 2.64 3.82 14.71
C ASN A 187 3.27 3.57 13.31
N ALA A 188 4.60 3.64 13.18
CA ALA A 188 5.32 3.33 11.94
C ALA A 188 6.47 2.36 12.21
N ILE A 189 6.59 1.34 11.36
CA ILE A 189 7.66 0.34 11.41
C ILE A 189 8.65 0.65 10.30
N LYS A 190 9.88 0.99 10.68
CA LYS A 190 10.97 1.11 9.71
C LYS A 190 11.63 -0.25 9.55
N LEU A 191 11.60 -0.79 8.34
CA LEU A 191 12.28 -2.02 7.98
C LEU A 191 13.61 -1.66 7.33
N GLN A 192 14.72 -2.19 7.85
CA GLN A 192 15.97 -2.11 7.12
C GLN A 192 15.96 -3.23 6.07
N ALA A 193 16.07 -2.85 4.80
CA ALA A 193 16.30 -3.84 3.76
C ALA A 193 17.62 -4.57 4.11
N PRO A 194 17.64 -5.92 4.23
CA PRO A 194 18.91 -6.65 4.21
C PRO A 194 19.69 -6.24 2.95
N ASP A 195 20.99 -6.54 2.87
CA ASP A 195 21.76 -6.34 1.65
C ASP A 195 21.11 -7.13 0.51
N LEU A 196 20.07 -6.57 -0.11
CA LEU A 196 19.46 -7.09 -1.31
C LEU A 196 20.57 -6.95 -2.33
N GLN A 197 21.21 -8.08 -2.62
CA GLN A 197 21.92 -8.22 -3.89
C GLN A 197 20.85 -8.16 -4.95
N ILE A 198 20.61 -6.94 -5.41
CA ILE A 198 19.81 -6.67 -6.57
C ILE A 198 20.76 -6.83 -7.75
N ASP A 199 20.63 -7.96 -8.45
CA ASP A 199 21.20 -8.14 -9.79
C ASP A 199 20.69 -7.07 -10.77
#